data_AF-A0A1G9TW79-F1
#
_entry.id   AF-A0A1G9TW79-F1
#
_cell.length_a   1.000
_cell.length_b   1.000
_cell.length_c   1.000
_cell.angle_alpha   90.00
_cell.angle_beta   90.00
_cell.angle_gamma   90.00
#
_symmetry.space_group_name_H-M   'P 1'
#
loop_
_entity.id
_entity.type
_entity.pdbx_description
1 polymer ?
#
loop_
_entity_poly.entity_id
_entity_poly.type
_entity_poly.pdbx_seq_one_letter_code
_entity_poly.pdbx_strand_id
1 'polypeptide(L)'
;MWWSFLTTTTVGYGDIAPSSIGGRIVAVCLMLIGIGFLSTLTGNISSYFIFQGHLKKETYEETIIHDIQHKLDHFDEVTADDILSMNAILLALKN
;
A
#
# COMPACT_ATOMS: atom_id res chain seq x y z
N MET A 1 -28.15 24.50 -9.90
CA MET A 1 -26.75 24.03 -9.99
C MET A 1 -26.10 23.87 -8.61
N TRP A 2 -26.16 24.86 -7.71
CA TRP A 2 -25.57 24.78 -6.36
C TRP A 2 -26.00 23.56 -5.52
N TRP A 3 -27.30 23.33 -5.36
CA TRP A 3 -27.82 22.18 -4.59
C TRP A 3 -27.30 20.82 -5.10
N SER A 4 -27.26 20.64 -6.41
CA SER A 4 -26.80 19.39 -7.03
C SER A 4 -25.32 19.14 -6.72
N PHE A 5 -24.49 20.19 -6.73
CA PHE A 5 -23.08 20.08 -6.38
C PHE A 5 -22.89 19.65 -4.92
N LEU A 6 -23.60 20.29 -3.98
CA LEU A 6 -23.55 19.95 -2.56
C LEU A 6 -24.05 18.54 -2.24
N THR A 7 -25.05 18.08 -2.99
CA THR A 7 -25.60 16.72 -2.83
C THR A 7 -24.60 15.68 -3.33
N THR A 8 -23.96 15.92 -4.48
CA THR A 8 -22.91 15.05 -5.02
C THR A 8 -21.68 14.98 -4.10
N THR A 9 -21.28 16.10 -3.50
CA THR A 9 -20.16 16.14 -2.54
C THR A 9 -20.55 15.68 -1.13
N THR A 10 -21.78 15.22 -0.92
CA THR A 10 -22.32 14.74 0.37
C THR A 10 -22.38 15.80 1.49
N VAL A 11 -22.25 17.09 1.17
CA VAL A 11 -22.32 18.19 2.15
C VAL A 11 -23.76 18.42 2.61
N GLY A 12 -24.71 18.54 1.66
CA GLY A 12 -26.14 18.54 1.94
C GLY A 12 -26.65 19.53 3.00
N TYR A 13 -26.49 20.84 2.81
CA TYR A 13 -26.99 21.86 3.75
C TYR A 13 -28.51 21.82 3.97
N GLY A 14 -29.28 21.31 3.00
CA GLY A 14 -30.73 21.14 3.12
C GLY A 14 -31.55 22.43 2.98
N ASP A 15 -30.91 23.54 2.59
CA ASP A 15 -31.51 24.85 2.33
C ASP A 15 -32.41 24.85 1.10
N ILE A 16 -32.01 24.10 0.08
CA ILE A 16 -32.74 23.95 -1.18
C ILE A 16 -32.88 22.46 -1.44
N ALA A 17 -34.06 21.99 -1.85
CA ALA A 17 -34.27 20.61 -2.26
C ALA A 17 -35.40 20.55 -3.30
N PRO A 18 -35.36 19.58 -4.25
CA PRO A 18 -36.44 19.42 -5.22
C PRO A 18 -37.74 19.01 -4.52
N SER A 19 -38.78 19.83 -4.69
CA SER A 19 -40.11 19.60 -4.09
C SER A 19 -41.00 18.70 -4.94
N SER A 20 -40.79 18.66 -6.25
CA SER A 20 -41.59 17.86 -7.20
C SER A 20 -41.22 16.37 -7.17
N ILE A 21 -42.19 15.50 -7.50
CA ILE A 21 -41.98 14.03 -7.57
C ILE A 21 -40.81 13.68 -8.52
N GLY A 22 -40.78 14.27 -9.72
CA GLY A 22 -39.72 14.01 -10.69
C GLY A 22 -38.35 14.51 -10.20
N GLY A 23 -38.31 15.68 -9.57
CA GLY A 23 -37.08 16.21 -8.99
C GLY A 23 -36.54 15.35 -7.84
N ARG A 24 -37.42 14.75 -7.02
CA ARG A 24 -37.03 13.82 -5.96
C ARG A 24 -36.43 12.52 -6.51
N ILE A 25 -36.98 11.98 -7.60
CA ILE A 25 -36.41 10.79 -8.24
C ILE A 25 -34.98 11.09 -8.75
N VAL A 26 -34.80 12.22 -9.42
CA VAL A 26 -33.47 12.67 -9.88
C VAL A 26 -32.51 12.86 -8.70
N ALA A 27 -33.00 13.42 -7.57
CA ALA A 27 -32.21 13.57 -6.36
C ALA A 27 -31.69 12.23 -5.82
N VAL A 28 -32.56 11.22 -5.75
CA VAL A 28 -32.19 9.88 -5.29
C VAL A 28 -31.15 9.25 -6.21
N CYS A 29 -31.34 9.33 -7.53
CA CYS A 29 -30.35 8.85 -8.50
C CYS A 29 -29.00 9.56 -8.32
N LEU A 30 -29.02 10.88 -8.13
CA LEU A 30 -27.80 11.68 -7.94
C LEU A 30 -27.05 11.30 -6.65
N MET A 31 -27.77 11.03 -5.55
CA MET A 31 -27.18 10.54 -4.30
C MET A 31 -26.49 9.17 -4.49
N LEU A 32 -27.15 8.23 -5.17
CA LEU A 32 -26.58 6.90 -5.44
C LEU A 32 -25.31 6.98 -6.29
N ILE A 33 -25.35 7.81 -7.34
CA ILE A 33 -24.19 8.03 -8.22
C ILE A 33 -23.05 8.70 -7.45
N GLY A 34 -23.34 9.70 -6.61
CA GLY A 34 -22.32 10.39 -5.82
C GLY A 34 -21.54 9.44 -4.90
N ILE A 35 -22.24 8.55 -4.20
CA ILE A 35 -21.62 7.56 -3.31
C ILE A 35 -20.82 6.53 -4.11
N GLY A 36 -21.38 6.02 -5.22
CA GLY A 36 -20.67 5.08 -6.10
C GLY A 36 -19.40 5.69 -6.70
N PHE A 37 -19.46 6.95 -7.13
CA PHE A 37 -18.31 7.69 -7.64
C PHE A 37 -17.21 7.87 -6.58
N LEU A 38 -17.56 8.31 -5.38
CA LEU A 38 -16.58 8.45 -4.30
C LEU A 38 -16.00 7.09 -3.87
N SER A 39 -16.82 6.06 -3.76
CA SER A 39 -16.38 4.70 -3.41
C SER A 39 -15.41 4.13 -4.44
N THR A 40 -15.72 4.26 -5.73
CA THR A 40 -14.82 3.80 -6.80
C THR A 40 -13.53 4.60 -6.82
N LEU A 41 -13.57 5.93 -6.65
CA LEU A 41 -12.37 6.75 -6.57
C LEU A 41 -11.45 6.31 -5.42
N THR A 42 -12.01 6.13 -4.22
CA THR A 42 -11.27 5.61 -3.05
C THR A 42 -10.74 4.20 -3.31
N GLY A 43 -11.53 3.32 -3.92
CA GLY A 43 -11.12 1.95 -4.27
C GLY A 43 -9.96 1.92 -5.27
N ASN A 44 -9.99 2.76 -6.31
CA ASN A 44 -8.90 2.88 -7.28
C ASN A 44 -7.61 3.36 -6.62
N ILE A 45 -7.67 4.37 -5.76
CA ILE A 45 -6.51 4.87 -5.02
C ILE A 45 -5.95 3.78 -4.09
N SER A 46 -6.82 3.08 -3.35
CA SER A 46 -6.43 1.97 -2.48
C SER A 46 -5.75 0.86 -3.28
N SER A 47 -6.33 0.47 -4.43
CA SER A 47 -5.75 -0.55 -5.31
C SER A 47 -4.38 -0.13 -5.83
N TYR A 48 -4.18 1.15 -6.17
CA TYR A 48 -2.88 1.66 -6.60
C TYR A 48 -1.83 1.57 -5.48
N PHE A 49 -2.18 1.95 -4.25
CA PHE A 49 -1.29 1.84 -3.10
C PHE A 49 -0.95 0.39 -2.77
N ILE A 50 -1.94 -0.50 -2.78
CA ILE A 50 -1.76 -1.93 -2.55
C ILE A 50 -0.83 -2.51 -3.62
N PHE A 51 -1.09 -2.24 -4.90
CA PHE A 51 -0.25 -2.70 -6.02
C PHE A 51 1.20 -2.26 -5.88
N GLN A 52 1.46 -0.98 -5.55
CA GLN A 52 2.82 -0.52 -5.30
C GLN A 52 3.47 -1.19 -4.09
N GLY A 53 2.70 -1.47 -3.04
CA GLY A 53 3.16 -2.23 -1.87
C GLY A 53 3.57 -3.66 -2.24
N HIS A 54 2.76 -4.34 -3.07
CA HIS A 54 3.07 -5.70 -3.56
C HIS A 54 4.32 -5.73 -4.44
N LEU A 55 4.45 -4.81 -5.41
CA LEU A 55 5.64 -4.74 -6.27
C LEU A 55 6.92 -4.50 -5.45
N LYS A 56 6.88 -3.56 -4.50
CA LYS A 56 8.04 -3.29 -3.63
C LYS A 56 8.40 -4.49 -2.76
N LYS A 57 7.41 -5.26 -2.32
CA LYS A 57 7.64 -6.47 -1.53
C LYS A 57 8.29 -7.58 -2.36
N GLU A 58 7.78 -7.86 -3.57
CA GLU A 58 8.38 -8.86 -4.45
C GLU A 58 9.84 -8.52 -4.80
N THR A 59 10.12 -7.26 -5.18
CA THR A 59 11.50 -6.83 -5.48
C THR A 59 12.42 -6.95 -4.28
N TYR A 60 11.94 -6.67 -3.06
CA TYR A 60 12.73 -6.82 -1.84
C TYR A 60 13.03 -8.29 -1.55
N GLU A 61 12.03 -9.18 -1.62
CA GLU A 61 12.24 -10.61 -1.41
C GLU A 61 13.23 -11.20 -2.43
N GLU A 62 13.11 -10.82 -3.71
CA GLU A 62 14.04 -11.24 -4.76
C GLU A 62 15.48 -10.76 -4.50
N THR A 63 15.65 -9.51 -4.05
CA THR A 63 16.96 -8.94 -3.72
C THR A 63 17.61 -9.66 -2.52
N ILE A 64 16.83 -9.95 -1.47
CA ILE A 64 17.34 -10.63 -0.27
C ILE A 64 17.69 -12.08 -0.57
N ILE A 65 16.86 -12.79 -1.35
CA ILE A 65 17.16 -14.16 -1.76
C ILE A 65 18.47 -14.20 -2.56
N HIS A 66 18.65 -13.28 -3.51
CA HIS A 66 19.86 -13.18 -4.30
C HIS A 66 21.10 -12.86 -3.45
N ASP A 67 20.99 -11.96 -2.46
CA ASP A 67 22.09 -11.66 -1.53
C ASP A 67 22.46 -12.86 -0.65
N ILE A 68 21.45 -13.60 -0.16
CA ILE A 68 21.67 -14.83 0.61
C ILE A 68 22.36 -15.89 -0.25
N GLN A 69 21.89 -16.11 -1.48
CA GLN A 69 22.51 -17.05 -2.42
C GLN A 69 23.96 -16.67 -2.70
N HIS A 70 24.23 -15.40 -3.00
CA HIS A 70 25.59 -14.90 -3.23
C HIS A 70 26.51 -15.16 -2.04
N LYS A 71 26.05 -14.93 -0.81
CA LYS A 71 26.82 -15.19 0.42
C LYS A 71 27.05 -16.67 0.69
N LEU A 72 26.11 -17.53 0.30
CA LEU A 72 26.24 -18.98 0.44
C LEU A 72 27.21 -19.57 -0.59
N ASP A 73 27.19 -19.09 -1.83
CA ASP A 73 28.11 -19.52 -2.88
C ASP A 73 29.58 -19.17 -2.56
N HIS A 74 29.80 -18.13 -1.76
CA HIS A 74 31.14 -17.73 -1.28
C HIS A 74 31.38 -18.15 0.18
N PHE A 75 30.53 -19.02 0.75
CA PHE A 75 30.71 -19.49 2.14
C PHE A 75 31.83 -20.52 2.25
N ASP A 76 32.16 -21.22 1.16
CA ASP A 76 33.33 -22.10 1.07
C ASP A 76 34.66 -21.33 0.96
N GLU A 77 34.64 -20.00 0.77
CA GLU A 77 35.82 -19.13 0.89
C GLU A 77 36.12 -18.72 2.34
N VAL A 78 35.35 -19.23 3.33
CA VAL A 78 35.81 -19.21 4.73
C VAL A 78 37.07 -20.07 4.79
N THR A 79 38.18 -19.37 4.67
CA THR A 79 39.49 -19.97 4.52
C THR A 79 39.86 -20.56 5.88
N ALA A 80 40.70 -21.59 5.93
CA ALA A 80 41.24 -22.11 7.19
C ALA A 80 41.81 -21.01 8.10
N ASP A 81 42.25 -19.89 7.49
CA ASP A 81 42.70 -18.67 8.17
C ASP A 81 41.62 -17.95 9.00
N ASP A 82 40.34 -17.97 8.59
CA ASP A 82 39.25 -17.36 9.35
C ASP A 82 38.91 -18.19 10.61
N ILE A 83 39.01 -19.51 10.52
CA ILE A 83 38.84 -20.43 11.65
C ILE A 83 39.98 -20.24 12.67
N LEU A 84 41.21 -20.05 12.19
CA LEU A 84 42.36 -19.74 13.05
C LEU A 84 42.21 -18.39 13.74
N SER A 85 41.69 -17.39 13.02
CA SER A 85 41.42 -16.05 13.56
C SER A 85 40.37 -16.08 14.66
N MET A 86 39.28 -16.83 14.48
CA MET A 86 38.28 -17.05 15.52
C MET A 86 38.86 -17.74 16.76
N ASN A 87 39.69 -18.78 16.58
CA ASN A 87 40.32 -19.48 17.70
C ASN A 87 41.28 -18.57 18.49
N ALA A 88 42.05 -17.72 17.81
CA ALA A 88 42.95 -16.77 18.44
C ALA A 88 42.20 -15.73 19.31
N ILE A 89 41.06 -15.22 18.84
CA ILE A 89 40.22 -14.28 19.59
C ILE A 89 39.61 -14.96 20.84
N LEU A 90 39.14 -16.20 20.69
CA LEU A 90 38.58 -16.97 21.81
C LEU A 90 39.63 -17.29 22.89
N LEU A 91 40.87 -17.56 22.52
CA LEU A 91 41.98 -17.74 23.45
C LEU A 91 42.36 -16.44 24.17
N ALA A 92 42.35 -15.31 23.46
CA ALA A 92 42.65 -14.00 24.05
C ALA A 92 41.61 -13.54 25.09
N LEU A 93 40.34 -13.93 24.91
CA LEU A 93 39.26 -13.64 25.87
C LEU A 93 39.22 -14.60 27.07
N LYS A 94 39.88 -15.75 26.98
CA LYS A 94 39.93 -16.75 28.05
C LYS A 94 40.96 -16.43 29.14
N ASN A 95 41.85 -15.46 28.89
CA ASN A 95 42.93 -15.04 29.79
C ASN A 95 42.68 -13.63 30.34
#